data_AF-A0A971KBJ1-F1
#
_entry.id   AF-A0A971KBJ1-F1
#
_cell.length_a   1.000
_cell.length_b   1.000
_cell.length_c   1.000
_cell.angle_alpha   90.00
_cell.angle_beta   90.00
_cell.angle_gamma   90.00
#
_symmetry.space_group_name_H-M   'P 1'
#
loop_
_entity.id
_entity.type
_entity.pdbx_description
1 polymer ?
#
loop_
_entity_poly.entity_id
_entity_poly.type
_entity_poly.pdbx_seq_one_letter_code
_entity_poly.pdbx_strand_id
1 'polypeptide(L)'
;MAALVIFKKYGDITTIHFLQLLDTIIENFIVARIDETIVGFLWFSTEYPTDMLVHTEIIEDIDNCIYCEQIAVKKEFQGKHIGKELYRFLNNNYEGKGIIVFVNTAPEGNKASLSFHTSIGFKIVGEFYRKDFCGFSDYKANLLKLEEM
;
A
#
# COMPACT_ATOMS: atom_id res chain seq x y z
N MET A 1 -2.92 -5.91 -20.19
CA MET A 1 -4.18 -5.16 -20.02
C MET A 1 -4.81 -5.60 -18.71
N ALA A 2 -4.64 -4.83 -17.64
CA ALA A 2 -5.31 -5.04 -16.36
C ALA A 2 -5.53 -3.66 -15.72
N ALA A 3 -6.77 -3.37 -15.32
CA ALA A 3 -7.18 -2.12 -14.71
C ALA A 3 -7.32 -2.31 -13.20
N LEU A 4 -6.97 -1.28 -12.41
CA LEU A 4 -7.48 -1.13 -11.05
C LEU A 4 -8.28 0.17 -10.91
N VAL A 5 -9.45 0.01 -10.29
CA VAL A 5 -10.38 1.06 -9.88
C VAL A 5 -10.17 1.36 -8.39
N ILE A 6 -9.96 2.63 -8.04
CA ILE A 6 -10.02 3.09 -6.64
C ILE A 6 -11.28 3.92 -6.43
N PHE A 7 -12.15 3.46 -5.55
CA PHE A 7 -13.35 4.18 -5.13
C PHE A 7 -13.00 5.12 -3.97
N LYS A 8 -13.21 6.42 -4.14
CA LYS A 8 -13.21 7.37 -3.03
C LYS A 8 -14.62 7.91 -2.82
N LYS A 9 -15.24 7.56 -1.69
CA LYS A 9 -16.60 7.97 -1.33
C LYS A 9 -16.59 9.42 -0.80
N TYR A 10 -17.32 10.32 -1.47
CA TYR A 10 -17.70 11.64 -0.94
C TYR A 10 -19.23 11.72 -0.88
N GLY A 11 -19.83 11.30 0.24
CA GLY A 11 -21.29 11.27 0.39
C GLY A 11 -21.99 10.27 -0.55
N ASP A 12 -23.09 10.70 -1.19
CA ASP A 12 -23.96 9.89 -2.07
C ASP A 12 -23.73 10.15 -3.58
N ILE A 13 -22.69 10.89 -3.96
CA ILE A 13 -22.39 11.22 -5.36
C ILE A 13 -21.14 10.45 -5.80
N THR A 14 -21.26 9.66 -6.87
CA THR A 14 -20.15 8.95 -7.51
C THR A 14 -19.83 9.62 -8.85
N THR A 15 -18.73 10.37 -8.94
CA THR A 15 -18.28 10.95 -10.21
C THR A 15 -17.21 10.04 -10.82
N ILE A 16 -17.48 9.53 -12.02
CA ILE A 16 -16.54 8.75 -12.83
C ILE A 16 -15.85 9.71 -13.81
N HIS A 17 -14.58 10.01 -13.58
CA HIS A 17 -13.73 10.68 -14.57
C HIS A 17 -12.31 10.11 -14.55
N PHE A 18 -11.69 10.11 -15.74
CA PHE A 18 -10.28 9.86 -16.07
C PHE A 18 -9.85 8.45 -16.52
N LEU A 19 -10.14 8.15 -17.80
CA LEU A 19 -9.60 7.00 -18.54
C LEU A 19 -8.34 7.31 -19.36
N GLN A 20 -7.84 8.55 -19.41
CA GLN A 20 -6.71 8.94 -20.27
C GLN A 20 -5.41 9.31 -19.53
N LEU A 21 -5.44 9.45 -18.20
CA LEU A 21 -4.27 9.86 -17.40
C LEU A 21 -3.49 8.66 -16.80
N LEU A 22 -4.07 7.46 -16.86
CA LEU A 22 -3.59 6.28 -16.12
C LEU A 22 -2.54 5.46 -16.88
N ASP A 23 -2.53 5.52 -18.22
CA ASP A 23 -1.53 4.82 -19.06
C ASP A 23 -0.10 5.33 -18.84
N THR A 24 0.05 6.49 -18.20
CA THR A 24 1.35 7.12 -17.92
C THR A 24 1.83 7.02 -16.48
N ILE A 25 1.03 6.50 -15.53
CA ILE A 25 1.30 6.64 -14.07
C ILE A 25 1.29 5.31 -13.30
N ILE A 26 0.60 4.27 -13.80
CA ILE A 26 0.44 3.02 -13.04
C ILE A 26 1.47 1.99 -13.46
N GLU A 27 2.35 1.60 -12.54
CA GLU A 27 3.37 0.61 -12.86
C GLU A 27 2.97 -0.84 -12.59
N ASN A 28 2.29 -1.25 -11.51
CA ASN A 28 1.83 -2.65 -11.37
C ASN A 28 0.63 -2.86 -10.42
N PHE A 29 -0.32 -3.75 -10.77
CA PHE A 29 -1.46 -4.12 -9.93
C PHE A 29 -1.71 -5.64 -9.85
N ILE A 30 -2.04 -6.11 -8.64
CA ILE A 30 -2.57 -7.46 -8.37
C ILE A 30 -4.01 -7.33 -7.89
N VAL A 31 -4.91 -8.17 -8.38
CA VAL A 31 -6.31 -8.23 -7.95
C VAL A 31 -6.63 -9.60 -7.36
N ALA A 32 -7.27 -9.61 -6.19
CA ALA A 32 -7.86 -10.82 -5.63
C ALA A 32 -9.30 -10.97 -6.12
N ARG A 33 -9.63 -12.13 -6.69
CA ARG A 33 -10.97 -12.48 -7.14
C ARG A 33 -11.49 -13.71 -6.41
N ILE A 34 -12.75 -13.66 -6.03
CA ILE A 34 -13.52 -14.84 -5.61
C ILE A 34 -14.67 -14.94 -6.61
N ASP A 35 -14.71 -16.07 -7.31
CA ASP A 35 -15.47 -16.23 -8.55
C ASP A 35 -15.12 -15.08 -9.52
N GLU A 36 -16.11 -14.30 -9.96
CA GLU A 36 -15.94 -13.15 -10.85
C GLU A 36 -15.84 -11.80 -10.12
N THR A 37 -15.93 -11.79 -8.79
CA THR A 37 -15.95 -10.55 -8.00
C THR A 37 -14.55 -10.17 -7.55
N ILE A 38 -14.12 -8.94 -7.86
CA ILE A 38 -12.90 -8.36 -7.26
C ILE A 38 -13.19 -8.07 -5.79
N VAL A 39 -12.40 -8.67 -4.89
CA VAL A 39 -12.57 -8.58 -3.43
C VAL A 39 -11.42 -7.87 -2.73
N GLY A 40 -10.31 -7.64 -3.42
CA GLY A 40 -9.18 -6.88 -2.93
C GLY A 40 -8.15 -6.61 -4.01
N PHE A 41 -7.17 -5.78 -3.69
CA PHE A 41 -6.09 -5.44 -4.59
C PHE A 41 -4.81 -5.06 -3.85
N LEU A 42 -3.69 -5.09 -4.59
CA LEU A 42 -2.40 -4.57 -4.19
C LEU A 42 -1.81 -3.76 -5.36
N TRP A 43 -1.46 -2.51 -5.10
CA TRP A 43 -0.70 -1.62 -5.99
C TRP A 43 0.75 -1.58 -5.52
N PHE A 44 1.69 -1.81 -6.43
CA PHE A 44 3.10 -1.67 -6.14
C PHE A 44 3.89 -1.05 -7.30
N SER A 45 5.09 -0.59 -7.00
CA SER A 45 6.13 -0.21 -7.96
C SER A 45 7.45 -0.89 -7.59
N THR A 46 8.28 -1.12 -8.60
CA THR A 46 9.69 -1.52 -8.42
C THR A 46 10.59 -0.33 -8.16
N GLU A 47 10.09 0.89 -8.34
CA GLU A 47 10.74 2.14 -7.97
C GLU A 47 10.36 2.54 -6.54
N TYR A 48 11.28 3.23 -5.88
CA TYR A 48 11.11 3.71 -4.52
C TYR A 48 10.38 5.05 -4.51
N PRO A 49 9.55 5.34 -3.49
CA PRO A 49 8.84 6.60 -3.34
C PRO A 49 9.80 7.71 -2.88
N THR A 50 10.67 8.17 -3.77
CA THR A 50 11.79 9.06 -3.45
C THR A 50 11.34 10.34 -2.73
N ASP A 51 10.22 10.94 -3.15
CA ASP A 51 9.64 12.15 -2.53
C ASP A 51 9.18 11.94 -1.07
N MET A 52 8.84 10.70 -0.71
CA MET A 52 8.56 10.34 0.68
C MET A 52 9.86 10.04 1.44
N LEU A 53 10.77 9.28 0.82
CA LEU A 53 12.02 8.86 1.46
C LEU A 53 12.94 10.01 1.84
N VAL A 54 13.00 11.09 1.05
CA VAL A 54 13.78 12.28 1.41
C VAL A 54 13.31 12.99 2.69
N HIS A 55 12.12 12.64 3.19
CA HIS A 55 11.57 13.11 4.47
C HIS A 55 11.30 11.96 5.45
N THR A 56 11.92 10.81 5.23
CA THR A 56 11.83 9.64 6.09
C THR A 56 13.15 9.46 6.82
N GLU A 57 13.11 9.41 8.14
CA GLU A 57 14.23 8.94 8.95
C GLU A 57 14.29 7.42 8.85
N ILE A 58 15.29 6.89 8.16
CA ILE A 58 15.49 5.45 7.97
C ILE A 58 16.30 4.90 9.14
N ILE A 59 15.75 3.88 9.81
CA ILE A 59 16.30 3.26 11.02
C ILE A 59 16.98 1.92 10.69
N GLU A 60 16.48 1.19 9.69
CA GLU A 60 17.04 -0.07 9.21
C GLU A 60 17.13 -0.09 7.68
N ASP A 61 17.97 -0.97 7.13
CA ASP A 61 18.20 -1.08 5.69
C ASP A 61 16.90 -1.41 4.92
N ILE A 62 16.69 -0.68 3.82
CA ILE A 62 15.54 -0.84 2.94
C ILE A 62 15.94 -1.20 1.51
N ASP A 63 17.20 -1.56 1.26
CA ASP A 63 17.67 -1.94 -0.07
C ASP A 63 16.95 -3.19 -0.60
N ASN A 64 16.93 -3.34 -1.93
CA ASN A 64 16.37 -4.49 -2.64
C ASN A 64 14.91 -4.83 -2.26
N CYS A 65 14.05 -3.82 -2.17
CA CYS A 65 12.64 -3.96 -1.85
C CYS A 65 11.73 -3.57 -3.02
N ILE A 66 10.50 -4.08 -2.97
CA ILE A 66 9.36 -3.62 -3.75
C ILE A 66 8.55 -2.64 -2.90
N TYR A 67 8.12 -1.53 -3.49
CA TYR A 67 7.27 -0.58 -2.79
C TYR A 67 5.79 -0.89 -3.02
N CYS A 68 5.08 -1.20 -1.94
CA CYS A 68 3.62 -1.31 -1.95
C CYS A 68 3.00 0.05 -1.64
N GLU A 69 2.41 0.68 -2.65
CA GLU A 69 1.69 1.96 -2.54
C GLU A 69 0.39 1.78 -1.75
N GLN A 70 -0.39 0.75 -2.10
CA GLN A 70 -1.70 0.54 -1.51
C GLN A 70 -2.14 -0.92 -1.52
N ILE A 71 -2.75 -1.36 -0.43
CA ILE A 71 -3.45 -2.64 -0.32
C ILE A 71 -4.83 -2.42 0.28
N ALA A 72 -5.84 -3.08 -0.28
CA ALA A 72 -7.18 -3.04 0.29
C ALA A 72 -7.95 -4.36 0.05
N VAL A 73 -8.81 -4.70 1.01
CA VAL A 73 -9.77 -5.81 0.91
C VAL A 73 -11.14 -5.27 1.28
N LYS A 74 -12.15 -5.61 0.47
CA LYS A 74 -13.56 -5.28 0.74
C LYS A 74 -13.94 -5.72 2.15
N LYS A 75 -14.69 -4.87 2.86
CA LYS A 75 -14.96 -5.02 4.30
C LYS A 75 -15.57 -6.38 4.64
N GLU A 76 -16.52 -6.84 3.85
CA GLU A 76 -17.22 -8.13 3.99
C GLU A 76 -16.33 -9.36 3.68
N PHE A 77 -15.13 -9.13 3.15
CA PHE A 77 -14.11 -10.15 2.88
C PHE A 77 -12.87 -10.03 3.79
N GLN A 78 -12.83 -9.05 4.69
CA GLN A 78 -11.75 -8.92 5.68
C GLN A 78 -11.76 -10.11 6.66
N GLY A 79 -10.60 -10.41 7.25
CA GLY A 79 -10.42 -11.57 8.14
C GLY A 79 -10.30 -12.91 7.42
N LYS A 80 -10.39 -12.96 6.09
CA LYS A 80 -10.25 -14.18 5.27
C LYS A 80 -8.85 -14.37 4.68
N HIS A 81 -7.82 -13.78 5.30
CA HIS A 81 -6.42 -13.83 4.86
C HIS A 81 -6.09 -13.29 3.45
N ILE A 82 -7.04 -12.69 2.72
CA ILE A 82 -6.84 -12.19 1.35
C ILE A 82 -5.65 -11.23 1.23
N GLY A 83 -5.50 -10.30 2.19
CA GLY A 83 -4.35 -9.37 2.18
C GLY A 83 -3.01 -10.09 2.34
N LYS A 84 -2.96 -11.18 3.11
CA LYS A 84 -1.76 -12.02 3.26
C LYS A 84 -1.46 -12.76 1.95
N GLU A 85 -2.48 -13.27 1.26
CA GLU A 85 -2.31 -13.92 -0.04
C GLU A 85 -1.82 -12.95 -1.13
N LEU A 86 -2.28 -11.69 -1.10
CA LEU A 86 -1.80 -10.66 -2.00
C LEU A 86 -0.29 -10.40 -1.80
N TYR A 87 0.17 -10.27 -0.55
CA TYR A 87 1.60 -10.13 -0.28
C TYR A 87 2.40 -11.39 -0.63
N ARG A 88 1.87 -12.59 -0.35
CA ARG A 88 2.54 -13.84 -0.73
C ARG A 88 2.70 -13.94 -2.24
N PHE A 89 1.67 -13.59 -3.00
CA PHE A 89 1.74 -13.57 -4.44
C PHE A 89 2.81 -12.58 -4.92
N LEU A 90 2.89 -11.39 -4.33
CA LEU A 90 3.93 -10.41 -4.67
C LEU A 90 5.33 -10.95 -4.36
N ASN A 91 5.56 -11.48 -3.16
CA ASN A 91 6.86 -12.00 -2.73
C ASN A 91 7.32 -13.18 -3.62
N ASN A 92 6.41 -14.09 -3.99
CA ASN A 92 6.74 -15.20 -4.90
C ASN A 92 7.11 -14.75 -6.33
N ASN A 93 6.58 -13.62 -6.82
CA ASN A 93 6.93 -13.10 -8.15
C ASN A 93 8.20 -12.22 -8.13
N TYR A 94 8.65 -11.82 -6.95
CA TYR A 94 9.85 -11.01 -6.72
C TYR A 94 10.71 -11.67 -5.64
N GLU A 95 11.05 -12.94 -5.85
CA GLU A 95 11.83 -13.75 -4.92
C GLU A 95 13.16 -13.07 -4.56
N GLY A 96 13.52 -13.12 -3.28
CA GLY A 96 14.70 -12.45 -2.74
C GLY A 96 14.59 -10.93 -2.60
N LYS A 97 13.42 -10.34 -2.84
CA LYS A 97 13.14 -8.93 -2.52
C LYS A 97 12.26 -8.77 -1.30
N GLY A 98 12.60 -7.79 -0.47
CA GLY A 98 11.71 -7.32 0.59
C GLY A 98 10.52 -6.54 0.05
N ILE A 99 9.57 -6.21 0.91
CA ILE A 99 8.42 -5.34 0.58
C ILE A 99 8.37 -4.20 1.60
N ILE A 100 8.33 -2.96 1.11
CA ILE A 100 8.17 -1.77 1.95
C ILE A 100 6.81 -1.10 1.72
N VAL A 101 6.27 -0.49 2.77
CA VAL A 101 4.97 0.19 2.74
C VAL A 101 4.93 1.32 3.77
N PHE A 102 4.31 2.44 3.43
CA PHE A 102 4.03 3.50 4.39
C PHE A 102 2.65 3.29 5.04
N VAL A 103 2.60 3.37 6.38
CA VAL A 103 1.36 3.31 7.15
C VAL A 103 1.21 4.58 7.96
N ASN A 104 0.16 5.37 7.69
CA ASN A 104 -0.08 6.63 8.36
C ASN A 104 -0.38 6.45 9.86
N THR A 105 0.29 7.23 10.69
CA THR A 105 0.15 7.23 12.16
C THR A 105 -0.51 8.50 12.70
N ALA A 106 -0.53 9.59 11.92
CA ALA A 106 -1.27 10.83 12.20
C ALA A 106 -1.76 11.48 10.90
N PRO A 107 -2.88 12.25 10.90
CA PRO A 107 -3.72 12.60 12.06
C PRO A 107 -4.72 11.51 12.50
N GLU A 108 -5.23 10.69 11.58
CA GLU A 108 -6.29 9.71 11.89
C GLU A 108 -5.75 8.42 12.55
N GLY A 109 -4.49 8.08 12.29
CA GLY A 109 -3.84 6.88 12.80
C GLY A 109 -4.47 5.58 12.27
N ASN A 110 -3.84 4.94 11.30
CA ASN A 110 -4.36 3.73 10.67
C ASN A 110 -3.99 2.46 11.42
N LYS A 111 -4.53 2.33 12.63
CA LYS A 111 -4.27 1.20 13.54
C LYS A 111 -4.63 -0.15 12.94
N ALA A 112 -5.70 -0.20 12.12
CA ALA A 112 -6.12 -1.43 11.45
C ALA A 112 -5.07 -1.90 10.44
N SER A 113 -4.56 -0.99 9.60
CA SER A 113 -3.48 -1.30 8.66
C SER A 113 -2.20 -1.68 9.41
N LEU A 114 -1.81 -0.92 10.44
CA LEU A 114 -0.60 -1.23 11.22
C LEU A 114 -0.69 -2.64 11.84
N SER A 115 -1.82 -2.97 12.48
CA SER A 115 -2.07 -4.29 13.08
C SER A 115 -2.03 -5.41 12.03
N PHE A 116 -2.61 -5.17 10.86
CA PHE A 116 -2.58 -6.13 9.75
C PHE A 116 -1.15 -6.39 9.27
N HIS A 117 -0.36 -5.35 9.01
CA HIS A 117 1.02 -5.50 8.54
C HIS A 117 1.91 -6.18 9.59
N THR A 118 1.82 -5.78 10.85
CA THR A 118 2.60 -6.40 11.93
C THR A 118 2.22 -7.86 12.13
N SER A 119 0.94 -8.23 11.97
CA SER A 119 0.48 -9.63 12.04
C SER A 119 1.06 -10.54 10.94
N ILE A 120 1.50 -9.96 9.83
CA ILE A 120 2.11 -10.67 8.70
C ILE A 120 3.63 -10.76 8.85
N GLY A 121 4.24 -9.93 9.69
CA GLY A 121 5.69 -9.91 9.93
C GLY A 121 6.39 -8.63 9.50
N PHE A 122 5.66 -7.61 9.04
CA PHE A 122 6.27 -6.31 8.78
C PHE A 122 6.78 -5.67 10.06
N LYS A 123 7.95 -5.03 9.97
CA LYS A 123 8.59 -4.26 11.04
C LYS A 123 8.73 -2.80 10.64
N ILE A 124 8.72 -1.90 11.61
CA ILE A 124 8.98 -0.48 11.36
C ILE A 124 10.48 -0.33 11.11
N VAL A 125 10.85 0.29 9.99
CA VAL A 125 12.23 0.55 9.55
C VAL A 125 12.49 2.02 9.25
N GLY A 126 11.47 2.87 9.42
CA GLY A 126 11.64 4.31 9.31
C GLY A 126 10.39 5.09 9.71
N GLU A 127 10.57 6.39 9.87
CA GLU A 127 9.53 7.32 10.30
C GLU A 127 9.50 8.53 9.37
N PHE A 128 8.34 8.77 8.75
CA PHE A 128 8.09 9.90 7.86
C PHE A 128 7.39 11.02 8.62
N TYR A 129 7.85 12.25 8.40
CA TYR A 129 7.18 13.45 8.89
C TYR A 129 7.17 14.57 7.86
N ARG A 130 6.00 15.19 7.70
CA ARG A 130 5.85 16.46 6.99
C ARG A 130 4.87 17.33 7.75
N LYS A 131 5.21 18.62 7.90
CA LYS A 131 4.32 19.61 8.48
C LYS A 131 3.05 19.79 7.66
N ASP A 132 3.18 19.81 6.33
CA ASP A 132 2.06 19.93 5.39
C ASP A 132 2.23 18.87 4.29
N PHE A 133 1.29 17.91 4.21
CA PHE A 133 1.35 16.82 3.24
C PHE A 133 -0.04 16.35 2.86
N CYS A 134 -0.32 16.29 1.55
CA CYS A 134 -1.60 15.82 1.00
C CYS A 134 -2.85 16.48 1.62
N GLY A 135 -2.75 17.75 2.03
CA GLY A 135 -3.84 18.50 2.66
C GLY A 135 -4.00 18.25 4.17
N PHE A 136 -3.09 17.52 4.81
CA PHE A 136 -3.05 17.30 6.24
C PHE A 136 -1.89 18.05 6.89
N SER A 137 -2.16 18.64 8.06
CA SER A 137 -1.13 19.19 8.94
C SER A 137 -0.53 18.09 9.83
N ASP A 138 0.77 18.19 10.10
CA ASP A 138 1.52 17.28 10.96
C ASP A 138 1.34 15.79 10.61
N TYR A 139 1.45 15.51 9.30
CA TYR A 139 1.31 14.16 8.80
C TYR A 139 2.50 13.30 9.22
N LYS A 140 2.20 12.10 9.72
CA LYS A 140 3.18 11.10 10.12
C LYS A 140 2.82 9.75 9.54
N ALA A 141 3.84 9.00 9.12
CA ALA A 141 3.70 7.62 8.73
C ALA A 141 4.92 6.81 9.16
N ASN A 142 4.72 5.52 9.41
CA ASN A 142 5.83 4.59 9.58
C ASN A 142 6.13 3.95 8.23
N LEU A 143 7.40 3.87 7.87
CA LEU A 143 7.88 2.98 6.82
C LEU A 143 8.04 1.59 7.43
N LEU A 144 7.33 0.62 6.88
CA LEU A 144 7.40 -0.76 7.30
C LEU A 144 8.11 -1.60 6.23
N LYS A 145 8.86 -2.62 6.64
CA LYS A 145 9.51 -3.61 5.78
C LYS A 145 9.12 -5.02 6.16
N LEU A 146 8.89 -5.86 5.16
CA LEU A 146 8.79 -7.32 5.25
C LEU A 146 9.97 -7.90 4.46
N GLU A 147 10.83 -8.69 5.11
CA GLU A 147 12.01 -9.29 4.46
C GLU A 147 11.60 -10.42 3.51
N GLU A 148 10.94 -11.45 4.04
CA GLU A 148 10.43 -12.61 3.29
C GLU A 148 9.16 -13.15 3.98
N MET A 149 8.33 -13.88 3.23
CA MET A 149 7.04 -14.43 3.70
C MET A 149 7.04 -15.94 3.92
#